data_AF-A0A835G251-F1
#
_entry.id   AF-A0A835G251-F1
#
_cell.length_a   1.000
_cell.length_b   1.000
_cell.length_c   1.000
_cell.angle_alpha   90.00
_cell.angle_beta   90.00
_cell.angle_gamma   90.00
#
_symmetry.space_group_name_H-M   'P 1'
#
loop_
_entity.id
_entity.type
_entity.pdbx_description
1 polymer ?
#
loop_
_entity_poly.entity_id
_entity_poly.type
_entity_poly.pdbx_seq_one_letter_code
_entity_poly.pdbx_strand_id
1 'polypeptide(L)'
;MADMKGFIKKRASIKAKLTQFNTYLNISKSCKKLSEVQVIEIEYRLNIFESLYEKYDALQDELEALVDDPSEQYAEREEFERLYYATAWWLLHGS
;
A
#
# COMPACT_ATOMS: atom_id res chain seq x y z
N MET A 1 8.15 14.07 21.72
CA MET A 1 8.14 12.61 21.89
C MET A 1 7.32 12.04 20.75
N ALA A 2 7.94 11.29 19.85
CA ALA A 2 7.22 10.62 18.78
C ALA A 2 6.21 9.64 19.42
N ASP A 3 4.92 9.81 19.11
CA ASP A 3 3.87 8.95 19.66
C ASP A 3 3.83 7.67 18.84
N MET A 4 4.51 6.62 19.31
CA MET A 4 4.52 5.30 18.68
C MET A 4 3.11 4.78 18.41
N LYS A 5 2.16 5.05 19.32
CA LYS A 5 0.75 4.68 19.12
C LYS A 5 0.13 5.47 17.97
N GLY A 6 0.49 6.74 17.83
CA GLY A 6 0.13 7.59 16.70
C GLY A 6 0.69 7.07 15.37
N PHE A 7 1.94 6.59 15.36
CA PHE A 7 2.57 6.02 14.18
C PHE A 7 1.95 4.68 13.77
N ILE A 8 1.72 3.77 14.71
CA ILE A 8 1.01 2.51 14.44
C ILE A 8 -0.38 2.79 13.84
N LYS A 9 -1.13 3.77 14.36
CA LYS A 9 -2.43 4.17 13.79
C LYS A 9 -2.31 4.71 12.36
N LYS A 10 -1.31 5.55 12.08
CA LYS A 10 -1.06 6.06 10.72
C LYS A 10 -0.70 4.90 9.77
N ARG A 11 0.15 3.98 10.20
CA ARG A 11 0.53 2.79 9.43
C ARG A 11 -0.70 1.95 9.10
N ALA A 12 -1.53 1.65 10.10
CA ALA A 12 -2.77 0.91 9.91
C ALA A 12 -3.72 1.59 8.91
N SER A 13 -3.82 2.93 8.95
CA SER A 13 -4.62 3.69 7.98
C SER A 13 -4.08 3.57 6.55
N ILE A 14 -2.77 3.62 6.36
CA ILE A 14 -2.16 3.45 5.03
C ILE A 14 -2.35 2.01 4.53
N LYS A 15 -2.12 1.00 5.37
CA LYS A 15 -2.41 -0.42 5.06
C LYS A 15 -3.87 -0.60 4.62
N ALA A 16 -4.82 -0.02 5.36
CA ALA A 16 -6.24 -0.12 5.03
C ALA A 16 -6.58 0.46 3.65
N LYS A 17 -5.96 1.58 3.26
CA LYS A 17 -6.15 2.16 1.92
C LYS A 17 -5.65 1.21 0.84
N LEU A 18 -4.45 0.63 1.02
CA LEU A 18 -3.89 -0.34 0.09
C LEU A 18 -4.78 -1.58 -0.05
N THR A 19 -5.29 -2.11 1.06
CA THR A 19 -6.25 -3.22 1.05
C THR A 19 -7.50 -2.88 0.25
N GLN A 20 -8.11 -1.71 0.50
CA GLN A 20 -9.30 -1.27 -0.22
C GLN A 20 -9.05 -1.15 -1.73
N PHE A 21 -7.89 -0.62 -2.12
CA PHE A 21 -7.53 -0.50 -3.52
C PHE A 21 -7.29 -1.87 -4.17
N ASN A 22 -6.61 -2.79 -3.49
CA ASN A 22 -6.45 -4.16 -3.98
C ASN A 22 -7.82 -4.86 -4.14
N THR A 23 -8.76 -4.66 -3.20
CA THR A 23 -10.14 -5.16 -3.34
C THR A 23 -10.83 -4.59 -4.59
N TYR A 24 -10.74 -3.28 -4.81
CA TYR A 24 -11.27 -2.64 -6.02
C TYR A 24 -10.65 -3.24 -7.28
N LEU A 25 -9.33 -3.43 -7.33
CA LEU A 25 -8.65 -4.04 -8.47
C LEU A 25 -9.10 -5.49 -8.70
N ASN A 26 -9.30 -6.28 -7.65
CA ASN A 26 -9.79 -7.65 -7.81
C ASN A 26 -11.21 -7.71 -8.39
N ILE A 27 -12.07 -6.75 -8.05
CA ILE A 27 -13.38 -6.60 -8.69
C ILE A 27 -13.20 -6.24 -10.16
N SER A 28 -12.36 -5.26 -10.47
CA SER A 28 -12.05 -4.86 -11.85
C SER A 28 -11.48 -6.01 -12.69
N LYS A 29 -10.59 -6.84 -12.11
CA LYS A 29 -10.03 -8.05 -12.74
C LYS A 29 -11.08 -9.10 -13.11
N SER A 30 -12.18 -9.16 -12.36
CA SER A 30 -13.27 -10.09 -12.65
C SER A 30 -14.10 -9.68 -13.87
N CYS A 31 -13.95 -8.44 -14.34
CA CYS A 31 -14.59 -7.96 -15.56
C CYS A 31 -13.87 -8.50 -16.80
N LYS A 32 -14.64 -9.05 -17.76
CA LYS A 32 -14.10 -9.60 -19.03
C LYS A 32 -13.33 -8.57 -19.87
N LYS A 33 -13.67 -7.28 -19.73
CA LYS A 33 -13.00 -6.15 -20.35
C LYS A 33 -13.24 -4.89 -19.51
N LEU A 34 -12.18 -4.13 -19.24
CA LEU A 34 -12.27 -2.82 -18.60
C LEU A 34 -12.63 -1.75 -19.64
N SER A 35 -13.44 -0.78 -19.24
CA SER A 35 -13.65 0.43 -20.04
C SER A 35 -12.43 1.34 -19.95
N GLU A 36 -12.25 2.21 -20.94
CA GLU A 36 -11.18 3.21 -20.96
C GLU A 36 -11.21 4.10 -19.71
N VAL A 37 -12.41 4.46 -19.25
CA VAL A 37 -12.60 5.23 -18.00
C VAL A 37 -12.11 4.47 -16.78
N GLN A 38 -12.36 3.16 -16.70
CA GLN A 38 -11.88 2.33 -15.59
C GLN A 38 -10.36 2.19 -15.61
N VAL A 39 -9.74 2.06 -16.79
CA VAL A 39 -8.28 2.03 -16.93
C VAL A 39 -7.67 3.35 -16.44
N ILE A 40 -8.18 4.49 -16.90
CA ILE A 40 -7.71 5.82 -16.48
C ILE A 40 -7.88 6.00 -14.96
N GLU A 41 -9.01 5.57 -14.38
CA GLU A 41 -9.24 5.66 -12.94
C GLU A 41 -8.24 4.80 -12.15
N ILE A 42 -7.95 3.59 -12.63
CA ILE A 42 -6.98 2.68 -12.02
C ILE A 42 -5.57 3.28 -12.05
N GLU A 43 -5.13 3.81 -13.20
CA GLU A 43 -3.83 4.47 -13.35
C GLU A 43 -3.72 5.70 -12.42
N TYR A 44 -4.76 6.53 -12.36
CA TYR A 44 -4.79 7.69 -11.47
C TYR A 44 -4.67 7.28 -9.99
N ARG A 45 -5.44 6.27 -9.57
CA ARG A 45 -5.36 5.75 -8.20
C ARG A 45 -3.97 5.16 -7.91
N LEU A 46 -3.34 4.49 -8.87
CA LEU A 46 -1.99 3.95 -8.70
C LEU A 46 -0.96 5.05 -8.45
N ASN A 47 -1.00 6.15 -9.20
CA ASN A 47 -0.09 7.30 -8.98
C ASN A 47 -0.23 7.88 -7.55
N ILE A 48 -1.44 7.87 -7.00
CA ILE A 48 -1.65 8.26 -5.58
C ILE A 48 -0.97 7.27 -4.63
N PHE A 49 -0.93 5.99 -4.99
CA PHE A 49 -0.33 4.93 -4.18
C PHE A 49 1.20 4.99 -4.12
N GLU A 50 1.88 5.50 -5.15
CA GLU A 50 3.33 5.78 -5.07
C GLU A 50 3.62 6.78 -3.94
N SER A 51 2.88 7.90 -3.88
CA SER A 51 3.02 8.86 -2.77
C SER A 51 2.61 8.28 -1.40
N LEU A 52 1.69 7.31 -1.37
CA LEU A 52 1.33 6.61 -0.13
C LEU A 52 2.43 5.64 0.32
N TYR A 53 3.15 5.03 -0.61
CA TYR A 53 4.30 4.17 -0.31
C TYR A 53 5.41 4.99 0.34
N GLU A 54 5.79 6.14 -0.22
CA GLU A 54 6.80 7.02 0.40
C GLU A 54 6.44 7.43 1.83
N LYS A 55 5.15 7.73 2.08
CA LYS A 55 4.66 8.08 3.43
C LYS A 55 4.67 6.89 4.39
N TYR A 56 4.43 5.68 3.87
CA TYR A 56 4.54 4.46 4.66
C TYR A 56 6.00 4.21 5.02
N ASP A 57 6.90 4.29 4.03
CA ASP A 57 8.33 4.02 4.17
C ASP A 57 8.96 4.89 5.25
N ALA A 58 8.77 6.21 5.16
CA ALA A 58 9.27 7.14 6.18
C ALA A 58 8.69 6.88 7.59
N LEU A 59 7.41 6.53 7.67
CA LEU A 59 6.76 6.22 8.96
C LEU A 59 7.29 4.90 9.55
N GLN A 60 7.58 3.94 8.68
CA GLN A 60 8.06 2.63 9.03
C GLN A 60 9.52 2.69 9.51
N ASP A 61 10.36 3.51 8.86
CA ASP A 61 11.71 3.84 9.33
C ASP A 61 11.68 4.45 10.74
N GLU A 62 10.76 5.39 10.98
CA GLU A 62 10.57 5.99 12.31
C GLU A 62 10.16 4.95 13.36
N LEU A 63 9.29 3.99 13.01
CA LEU A 63 8.89 2.91 13.91
C LEU A 63 10.02 1.92 14.20
N GLU A 64 10.81 1.57 13.19
CA GLU A 64 11.97 0.68 13.31
C GLU A 64 13.06 1.30 14.20
N ALA A 65 13.25 2.62 14.12
CA ALA A 65 14.21 3.34 14.96
C ALA A 65 13.75 3.55 16.42
N LEU A 66 12.45 3.41 16.71
CA LEU A 66 11.87 3.64 18.04
C LEU A 66 11.83 2.42 18.95
N VAL A 67 12.16 1.23 18.43
CA VAL A 67 12.09 -0.04 19.16
C VAL A 67 13.47 -0.67 19.33
N ASP A 68 13.69 -1.34 20.45
CA ASP A 68 14.95 -2.06 20.70
C ASP A 68 15.06 -3.33 19.83
N ASP A 69 13.93 -3.98 19.53
CA ASP A 69 13.83 -5.11 18.60
C ASP A 69 12.87 -4.77 17.44
N PRO A 70 13.39 -4.51 16.23
CA PRO A 70 12.58 -4.16 15.07
C PRO A 70 11.96 -5.35 14.34
N SER A 71 12.08 -6.59 14.84
CA SER A 71 11.60 -7.80 14.14
C SER A 71 10.12 -7.74 13.72
N GLU A 72 9.24 -7.25 14.59
CA GLU A 72 7.82 -7.05 14.26
C GLU A 72 7.61 -5.96 13.20
N GLN A 73 8.43 -4.91 13.25
CA GLN A 73 8.34 -3.81 12.28
C GLN A 73 8.77 -4.30 10.90
N TYR A 74 9.85 -5.08 10.81
CA TYR A 74 10.27 -5.70 9.55
C TYR A 74 9.21 -6.65 8.97
N ALA A 75 8.53 -7.44 9.81
CA ALA A 75 7.43 -8.29 9.35
C ALA A 75 6.26 -7.46 8.78
N GLU A 76 5.93 -6.33 9.42
CA GLU A 76 4.91 -5.40 8.94
C GLU A 76 5.28 -4.76 7.60
N ARG A 77 6.56 -4.41 7.41
CA ARG A 77 7.10 -3.91 6.14
C ARG A 77 6.96 -4.95 5.05
N GLU A 78 7.43 -6.18 5.29
CA GLU A 78 7.36 -7.26 4.32
C GLU A 78 5.90 -7.54 3.89
N GLU A 79 4.96 -7.56 4.83
CA GLU A 79 3.53 -7.75 4.51
C GLU A 79 2.98 -6.62 3.62
N PHE A 80 3.26 -5.36 3.97
CA PHE A 80 2.79 -4.22 3.20
C PHE A 80 3.39 -4.19 1.79
N GLU A 81 4.71 -4.37 1.67
CA GLU A 81 5.41 -4.34 0.40
C GLU A 81 4.98 -5.47 -0.52
N ARG A 82 4.78 -6.67 0.01
CA ARG A 82 4.25 -7.81 -0.75
C ARG A 82 2.91 -7.47 -1.40
N LEU A 83 2.00 -6.83 -0.66
CA LEU A 83 0.70 -6.41 -1.17
C LEU A 83 0.83 -5.26 -2.17
N TYR A 84 1.69 -4.28 -1.89
CA TYR A 84 1.90 -3.11 -2.75
C TYR A 84 2.49 -3.52 -4.10
N TYR A 85 3.57 -4.29 -4.11
CA TYR A 85 4.21 -4.73 -5.34
C TYR A 85 3.36 -5.73 -6.12
N ALA A 86 2.62 -6.63 -5.46
CA ALA A 86 1.65 -7.48 -6.16
C ALA A 86 0.54 -6.67 -6.86
N THR A 87 0.16 -5.54 -6.27
CA THR A 87 -0.82 -4.60 -6.82
C THR A 87 -0.25 -3.84 -8.02
N ALA A 88 0.96 -3.28 -7.88
CA ALA A 88 1.62 -2.49 -8.92
C ALA A 88 2.08 -3.34 -10.12
N TRP A 89 2.66 -4.51 -9.86
CA TRP A 89 3.19 -5.41 -10.90
C TRP A 89 2.11 -5.88 -11.88
N TRP A 90 0.88 -6.08 -11.40
CA TRP A 90 -0.23 -6.47 -12.26
C TRP A 90 -0.58 -5.40 -13.31
N LEU A 91 -0.42 -4.11 -13.01
CA LEU A 91 -0.79 -3.04 -13.94
C LEU A 91 0.24 -2.87 -15.07
N LEU A 92 1.50 -3.16 -14.80
CA LEU A 92 2.57 -3.08 -15.81
C LEU A 92 2.56 -4.26 -16.79
N HIS A 93 1.92 -5.39 -16.43
CA HIS A 93 2.01 -6.64 -17.19
C HIS A 93 0.67 -7.36 -17.45
N GLY A 94 -0.44 -6.87 -16.90
CA GLY A 94 -1.72 -7.58 -16.85
C GLY A 94 -2.87 -6.93 -17.64
N SER A 95 -2.60 -5.90 -18.44
CA SER A 95 -3.53 -5.24 -19.37
C SER A 95 -3.34 -5.69 -20.80
#